data_AF-V8N7X5-F1
#
_entry.id   AF-V8N7X5-F1
#
_cell.length_a   1.000
_cell.length_b   1.000
_cell.length_c   1.000
_cell.angle_alpha   90.00
_cell.angle_beta   90.00
_cell.angle_gamma   90.00
#
_symmetry.space_group_name_H-M   'P 1'
#
loop_
_entity.id
_entity.type
_entity.pdbx_description
1 polymer ?
#
loop_
_entity_poly.entity_id
_entity_poly.type
_entity_poly.pdbx_seq_one_letter_code
_entity_poly.pdbx_strand_id
1 'polypeptide(L)'
;MVMTLTAAESGCIHYVKRPGAALEPGCIIAKMQLDDPSRVQQAELHTGTLPQIQSTALRGEKLHRIFHYVFDNLLNVKNWVERLMKTLRDPSLPLLELQDIMTSVSGRIPPNVEKSIKKEMAQYASNITSVLCQFPSQQVRKVLPVIWAETEMKLTRKRYRSGIRGHMKAVVMDLLRQYLRVETQFQHGHYDKCVFALREENKSDMNTVLNYIFSHAQVTKKNLLVTMLIDQLCGRDPTLTDELINILTELTQLTWWPDDLKLGQYEKNISWSGASHEEI
;
A
#
# COMPACT_ATOMS: atom_id res chain seq x y z
N MET A 1 21.39 -28.49 32.88
CA MET A 1 22.10 -27.21 32.60
C MET A 1 21.81 -26.28 33.77
N VAL A 2 22.82 -25.58 34.30
CA VAL A 2 22.66 -24.61 35.40
C VAL A 2 22.95 -23.22 34.83
N MET A 3 22.12 -22.23 35.18
CA MET A 3 22.30 -20.84 34.77
C MET A 3 22.53 -19.99 36.02
N THR A 4 23.66 -19.28 36.05
CA THR A 4 23.99 -18.36 37.14
C THR A 4 23.30 -17.02 36.92
N LEU A 5 22.58 -16.54 37.92
CA LEU A 5 22.01 -15.19 37.94
C LEU A 5 22.97 -14.26 38.67
N THR A 6 23.47 -13.23 37.98
CA THR A 6 24.40 -12.25 38.53
C THR A 6 23.69 -10.92 38.80
N ALA A 7 23.80 -10.41 40.02
CA ALA A 7 23.42 -9.03 40.34
C ALA A 7 24.63 -8.12 40.11
N ALA A 8 24.39 -6.92 39.56
CA ALA A 8 25.45 -5.92 39.31
C ALA A 8 25.83 -5.14 40.58
N GLU A 9 24.93 -5.09 41.55
CA GLU A 9 25.07 -4.30 42.78
C GLU A 9 24.96 -5.19 44.02
N SER A 10 25.44 -4.67 45.15
CA SER A 10 25.36 -5.33 46.47
C SER A 10 24.19 -4.81 47.29
N GLY A 11 23.57 -5.69 48.07
CA GLY A 11 22.44 -5.34 48.91
C GLY A 11 21.71 -6.54 49.51
N CYS A 12 20.64 -6.27 50.26
CA CYS A 12 19.80 -7.28 50.88
C CYS A 12 18.71 -7.78 49.92
N ILE A 13 18.69 -9.09 49.68
CA ILE A 13 17.77 -9.75 48.74
C ILE A 13 16.45 -10.11 49.43
N HIS A 14 15.35 -9.70 48.81
CA HIS A 14 13.99 -10.04 49.18
C HIS A 14 13.36 -10.91 48.09
N TYR A 15 13.24 -12.20 48.35
CA TYR A 15 12.71 -13.16 47.39
C TYR A 15 11.23 -12.91 47.11
N VAL A 16 10.88 -12.83 45.81
CA VAL A 16 9.49 -12.67 45.34
C VAL A 16 8.99 -13.99 44.78
N LYS A 17 9.82 -14.70 44.01
CA LYS A 17 9.49 -16.01 43.44
C LYS A 17 9.90 -17.13 44.39
N ARG A 18 9.00 -18.11 44.54
CA ARG A 18 9.27 -19.34 45.31
C ARG A 18 10.14 -20.31 44.49
N PRO A 19 10.99 -21.12 45.13
CA PRO A 19 11.66 -22.21 44.46
C PRO A 19 10.67 -23.13 43.73
N GLY A 20 11.02 -23.57 42.51
CA GLY A 20 10.15 -24.40 41.67
C GLY A 20 9.14 -23.64 40.80
N ALA A 21 9.03 -22.32 40.92
CA ALA A 21 8.20 -21.52 40.03
C ALA A 21 8.80 -21.42 38.62
N ALA A 22 7.94 -21.45 37.59
CA ALA A 22 8.35 -21.19 36.21
C ALA A 22 8.81 -19.72 36.05
N LEU A 23 9.87 -19.52 35.26
CA LEU A 23 10.43 -18.21 34.93
C LEU A 23 10.18 -17.87 33.47
N GLU A 24 9.79 -16.63 33.21
CA GLU A 24 9.58 -16.06 31.88
C GLU A 24 10.58 -14.92 31.62
N PRO A 25 10.87 -14.58 30.36
CA PRO A 25 11.69 -13.42 30.03
C PRO A 25 11.15 -12.14 30.69
N GLY A 26 12.01 -11.42 31.41
CA GLY A 26 11.63 -10.20 32.15
C GLY A 26 11.00 -10.44 33.53
N CYS A 27 10.91 -11.68 34.00
CA CYS A 27 10.32 -11.99 35.30
C CYS A 27 11.19 -11.51 36.48
N ILE A 28 10.55 -10.90 37.48
CA ILE A 28 11.22 -10.44 38.72
C ILE A 28 11.31 -11.61 39.71
N ILE A 29 12.53 -12.08 39.98
CA ILE A 29 12.80 -13.21 40.89
C ILE A 29 12.90 -12.75 42.34
N ALA A 30 13.58 -11.62 42.56
CA ALA A 30 13.75 -10.99 43.85
C ALA A 30 13.88 -9.48 43.68
N LYS A 31 13.60 -8.74 44.75
CA LYS A 31 13.94 -7.32 44.87
C LYS A 31 15.18 -7.19 45.75
N MET A 32 16.05 -6.24 45.46
CA MET A 32 17.23 -6.00 46.27
C MET A 32 17.18 -4.59 46.84
N GLN A 33 17.43 -4.46 48.14
CA GLN A 33 17.66 -3.18 48.78
C GLN A 33 19.15 -2.92 48.76
N LEU A 34 19.57 -1.89 48.04
CA LEU A 34 20.99 -1.53 47.85
C LEU A 34 21.60 -0.98 49.13
N ASP A 35 22.87 -1.32 49.36
CA ASP A 35 23.65 -0.77 50.49
C ASP A 35 23.94 0.73 50.28
N ASP A 36 24.15 1.14 49.03
CA ASP A 36 24.38 2.54 48.64
C ASP A 36 23.30 3.01 47.64
N PRO A 37 22.18 3.59 48.11
CA PRO A 37 21.10 4.05 47.25
C PRO A 37 21.49 5.23 46.36
N SER A 38 22.62 5.92 46.63
CA SER A 38 23.06 7.07 45.85
C SER A 38 23.57 6.71 44.45
N ARG A 39 23.91 5.43 44.23
CA ARG A 39 24.36 4.90 42.93
C ARG A 39 23.23 4.65 41.94
N VAL A 40 21.97 4.75 42.38
CA VAL A 40 20.81 4.56 41.50
C VAL A 40 20.58 5.83 40.69
N GLN A 41 21.00 5.82 39.43
CA GLN A 41 20.60 6.85 38.49
C GLN A 41 19.16 6.57 38.02
N GLN A 42 18.20 7.30 38.58
CA GLN A 42 16.82 7.25 38.09
C GLN A 42 16.71 8.05 36.79
N ALA A 43 16.26 7.39 35.73
CA ALA A 43 15.91 8.08 34.50
C ALA A 43 14.67 8.95 34.74
N GLU A 44 14.76 10.23 34.40
CA GLU A 44 13.59 11.11 34.42
C GLU A 44 12.71 10.81 33.21
N LEU A 45 11.42 10.60 33.45
CA LEU A 45 10.45 10.36 32.38
C LEU A 45 10.33 11.63 31.52
N HIS A 46 10.55 11.50 30.21
CA HIS A 46 10.28 12.60 29.30
C HIS A 46 8.78 12.87 29.25
N THR A 47 8.36 14.00 29.82
CA THR A 47 6.97 14.49 29.78
C THR A 47 6.74 15.52 28.68
N GLY A 48 7.79 15.86 27.92
CA GLY A 48 7.68 16.73 26.77
C GLY A 48 6.86 16.10 25.66
N THR A 49 6.17 16.94 24.89
CA THR A 49 5.62 16.52 23.62
C THR A 49 6.74 16.34 22.61
N LEU A 50 6.72 15.24 21.86
CA LEU A 50 7.64 15.07 20.75
C LEU A 50 7.44 16.24 19.76
N PRO A 51 8.52 16.87 19.27
CA PRO A 51 8.40 17.95 18.32
C PRO A 51 7.63 17.44 17.10
N GLN A 52 6.55 18.14 16.73
CA GLN A 52 5.89 17.87 15.46
C GLN A 52 6.88 18.17 14.34
N ILE A 53 7.47 17.11 13.77
CA ILE A 53 8.18 17.21 12.50
C ILE A 53 7.09 17.56 11.48
N GLN A 54 6.99 18.85 11.15
CA GLN A 54 6.23 19.29 9.99
C GLN A 54 6.93 18.66 8.78
N SER A 55 6.41 17.53 8.32
CA SER A 55 6.87 16.92 7.09
C SER A 55 6.72 17.96 5.97
N THR A 56 7.83 18.55 5.56
CA THR A 56 7.88 19.52 4.46
C THR A 56 7.41 18.89 3.14
N ALA A 57 7.29 17.56 3.07
CA ALA A 57 6.65 16.86 1.97
C ALA A 57 5.14 17.16 1.83
N LEU A 58 4.47 17.57 2.92
CA LEU A 58 3.03 17.86 2.97
C LEU A 58 2.68 19.34 2.70
N ARG A 59 3.67 20.24 2.56
CA ARG A 59 3.40 21.65 2.24
C ARG A 59 3.14 21.79 0.74
N GLY A 60 1.90 21.51 0.37
CA GLY A 60 1.38 21.51 -0.99
C GLY A 60 0.54 20.26 -1.18
N GLU A 61 -0.78 20.43 -1.18
CA GLU A 61 -1.81 19.42 -1.41
C GLU A 61 -1.75 18.83 -2.84
N LYS A 62 -0.59 18.34 -3.26
CA LYS A 62 -0.44 17.70 -4.55
C LYS A 62 -0.92 16.25 -4.40
N LEU A 63 -2.13 15.98 -4.90
CA LEU A 63 -2.84 14.70 -4.79
C LEU A 63 -1.98 13.48 -5.15
N HIS A 64 -1.02 13.64 -6.07
CA HIS A 64 -0.09 12.58 -6.46
C HIS A 64 0.98 12.25 -5.41
N ARG A 65 1.37 13.20 -4.55
CA ARG A 65 2.27 12.93 -3.43
C ARG A 65 1.55 12.19 -2.31
N ILE A 66 0.27 12.51 -2.11
CA ILE A 66 -0.60 11.74 -1.22
C ILE A 66 -0.66 10.30 -1.75
N PHE A 67 -0.89 10.09 -3.04
CA PHE A 67 -0.86 8.76 -3.66
C PHE A 67 0.42 7.96 -3.32
N HIS A 68 1.61 8.56 -3.53
CA HIS A 68 2.88 7.89 -3.22
C HIS A 68 3.11 7.66 -1.72
N TYR A 69 2.77 8.62 -0.86
CA TYR A 69 2.94 8.50 0.60
C TYR A 69 1.96 7.48 1.24
N VAL A 70 0.75 7.38 0.70
CA VAL A 70 -0.27 6.40 1.12
C VAL A 70 0.19 4.98 0.81
N PHE A 71 0.87 4.79 -0.33
CA PHE A 71 1.39 3.49 -0.75
C PHE A 71 2.41 2.91 0.25
N ASP A 72 3.20 3.78 0.89
CA ASP A 72 4.30 3.37 1.77
C ASP A 72 3.91 3.19 3.26
N ASN A 73 2.76 3.71 3.71
CA ASN A 73 2.42 3.78 5.15
C ASN A 73 1.12 3.05 5.54
N LEU A 74 1.22 1.77 5.89
CA LEU A 74 0.11 0.84 6.17
C LEU A 74 -0.56 0.96 7.57
N LEU A 75 -0.47 2.10 8.26
CA LEU A 75 -0.88 2.18 9.68
C LEU A 75 -2.38 2.46 9.92
N ASN A 76 -3.20 2.75 8.90
CA ASN A 76 -4.62 3.10 9.11
C ASN A 76 -5.55 2.81 7.92
N VAL A 77 -5.62 1.52 7.53
CA VAL A 77 -6.18 1.00 6.26
C VAL A 77 -7.48 1.67 5.80
N LYS A 78 -8.45 1.90 6.69
CA LYS A 78 -9.78 2.41 6.32
C LYS A 78 -9.75 3.83 5.75
N ASN A 79 -9.17 4.76 6.49
CA ASN A 79 -9.06 6.17 6.06
C ASN A 79 -8.20 6.30 4.79
N TRP A 80 -7.29 5.36 4.55
CA TRP A 80 -6.43 5.35 3.37
C TRP A 80 -7.18 4.96 2.11
N VAL A 81 -8.01 3.91 2.14
CA VAL A 81 -8.79 3.51 0.96
C VAL A 81 -9.72 4.65 0.53
N GLU A 82 -10.39 5.30 1.48
CA GLU A 82 -11.26 6.44 1.17
C GLU A 82 -10.49 7.61 0.55
N ARG A 83 -9.33 7.95 1.10
CA ARG A 83 -8.45 9.00 0.55
C ARG A 83 -7.93 8.64 -0.83
N LEU A 84 -7.43 7.42 -1.00
CA LEU A 84 -6.90 6.91 -2.28
C LEU A 84 -7.98 6.93 -3.36
N MET A 85 -9.17 6.42 -3.06
CA MET A 85 -10.28 6.43 -4.01
C MET A 85 -10.76 7.85 -4.32
N LYS A 86 -10.71 8.76 -3.36
CA LYS A 86 -11.00 10.19 -3.59
C LYS A 86 -9.96 10.82 -4.52
N THR A 87 -8.66 10.59 -4.27
CA THR A 87 -7.59 11.16 -5.10
C THR A 87 -7.58 10.59 -6.52
N LEU A 88 -7.79 9.28 -6.67
CA LEU A 88 -7.81 8.62 -7.99
C LEU A 88 -9.02 9.02 -8.84
N ARG A 89 -10.08 9.56 -8.24
CA ARG A 89 -11.27 10.06 -8.94
C ARG A 89 -11.16 11.54 -9.30
N ASP A 90 -10.21 12.27 -8.71
CA ASP A 90 -10.10 13.71 -8.89
C ASP A 90 -9.50 14.05 -10.27
N PRO A 91 -10.26 14.69 -11.18
CA PRO A 91 -9.79 15.01 -12.53
C PRO A 91 -8.58 15.97 -12.55
N SER A 92 -8.22 16.59 -11.42
CA SER A 92 -7.00 17.40 -11.31
C SER A 92 -5.72 16.57 -11.12
N LEU A 93 -5.82 15.29 -10.73
CA LEU A 93 -4.65 14.43 -10.50
C LEU A 93 -3.69 14.36 -11.72
N PRO A 94 -4.16 14.08 -12.95
CA PRO A 94 -3.29 14.02 -14.13
C PRO A 94 -2.62 15.38 -14.43
N LEU A 95 -3.32 16.48 -14.17
CA LEU A 95 -2.81 17.84 -14.35
C LEU A 95 -1.68 18.12 -13.37
N LEU A 96 -1.86 17.77 -12.09
CA LEU A 96 -0.86 17.96 -11.03
C LEU A 96 0.39 17.11 -11.26
N GLU A 97 0.22 15.84 -11.67
CA GLU A 97 1.35 14.97 -12.03
C GLU A 97 2.13 15.52 -13.22
N LEU A 98 1.42 15.94 -14.28
CA LEU A 98 2.06 16.52 -15.46
C LEU A 98 2.78 17.83 -15.11
N GLN A 99 2.20 18.66 -14.24
CA GLN A 99 2.82 19.91 -13.78
C GLN A 99 4.12 19.64 -13.02
N ASP A 100 4.13 18.65 -12.11
CA ASP A 100 5.33 18.31 -11.33
C ASP A 100 6.45 17.81 -12.24
N ILE A 101 6.12 16.93 -13.18
CA ILE A 101 7.08 16.46 -14.20
C ILE A 101 7.59 17.65 -15.01
N MET A 102 6.69 18.52 -15.50
CA MET A 102 7.05 19.72 -16.27
C MET A 102 7.97 20.65 -15.50
N THR A 103 7.82 20.80 -14.17
CA THR A 103 8.76 21.58 -13.35
C THR A 103 10.14 20.95 -13.27
N SER A 104 10.24 19.62 -13.25
CA SER A 104 11.52 18.89 -13.22
C SER A 104 12.26 18.92 -14.55
N VAL A 105 11.52 18.91 -15.68
CA VAL A 105 12.09 18.86 -17.04
C VAL A 105 12.17 20.22 -17.74
N SER A 106 11.64 21.29 -17.15
CA SER A 106 11.70 22.63 -17.73
C SER A 106 13.16 23.05 -17.98
N GLY A 107 13.42 23.65 -19.15
CA GLY A 107 14.77 23.99 -19.60
C GLY A 107 15.56 22.86 -20.27
N ARG A 108 15.11 21.59 -20.17
CA ARG A 108 15.72 20.44 -20.88
C ARG A 108 14.97 20.02 -22.14
N ILE A 109 13.79 20.60 -22.39
CA ILE A 109 12.91 20.29 -23.51
C ILE A 109 12.86 21.49 -24.48
N PRO A 110 12.74 21.30 -25.80
CA PRO A 110 12.61 22.38 -26.76
C PRO A 110 11.45 23.33 -26.39
N PRO A 111 11.65 24.66 -26.52
CA PRO A 111 10.67 25.65 -26.07
C PRO A 111 9.33 25.53 -26.81
N ASN A 112 9.33 25.03 -28.04
CA ASN A 112 8.11 24.80 -28.83
C ASN A 112 7.25 23.65 -28.26
N VAL A 113 7.91 22.57 -27.80
CA VAL A 113 7.26 21.41 -27.17
C VAL A 113 6.71 21.82 -25.80
N GLU A 114 7.50 22.53 -24.99
CA GLU A 114 7.06 23.01 -23.68
C GLU A 114 5.84 23.95 -23.79
N LYS A 115 5.85 24.90 -24.73
CA LYS A 115 4.72 25.80 -24.99
C LYS A 115 3.46 25.03 -25.40
N SER A 116 3.59 24.04 -26.27
CA SER A 116 2.45 23.24 -26.72
C SER A 116 1.86 22.39 -25.58
N ILE A 117 2.69 21.77 -24.73
CA ILE A 117 2.22 21.01 -23.57
C ILE A 117 1.53 21.92 -22.55
N LYS A 118 2.10 23.10 -22.25
CA LYS A 118 1.48 24.08 -21.34
C LYS A 118 0.14 24.58 -21.86
N LYS A 119 -0.03 24.73 -23.19
CA LYS A 119 -1.31 25.08 -23.81
C LYS A 119 -2.37 24.00 -23.59
N GLU A 120 -2.04 22.74 -23.85
CA GLU A 120 -2.95 21.60 -23.61
C GLU A 120 -3.32 21.48 -22.13
N MET A 121 -2.36 21.71 -21.22
CA MET A 121 -2.63 21.74 -19.77
C MET A 121 -3.58 22.86 -19.38
N ALA A 122 -3.38 24.08 -19.90
CA ALA A 122 -4.25 25.22 -19.62
C ALA A 122 -5.67 25.00 -20.15
N GLN A 123 -5.80 24.41 -21.34
CA GLN A 123 -7.09 24.05 -21.95
C GLN A 123 -7.79 22.92 -21.19
N TYR A 124 -7.05 21.95 -20.67
CA TYR A 124 -7.60 20.91 -19.80
C TYR A 124 -8.07 21.51 -18.47
N ALA A 125 -7.26 22.38 -17.86
CA ALA A 125 -7.59 23.04 -16.60
C ALA A 125 -8.85 23.92 -16.71
N SER A 126 -9.04 24.64 -17.82
CA SER A 126 -10.24 25.47 -18.03
C SER A 126 -11.51 24.65 -18.21
N ASN A 127 -11.39 23.40 -18.66
CA ASN A 127 -12.52 22.52 -18.97
C ASN A 127 -12.69 21.37 -17.96
N ILE A 128 -11.99 21.41 -16.82
CA ILE A 128 -11.82 20.26 -15.92
C ILE A 128 -13.13 19.73 -15.30
N THR A 129 -14.15 20.59 -15.18
CA THR A 129 -15.49 20.23 -14.68
C THR A 129 -16.41 19.66 -15.75
N SER A 130 -16.00 19.69 -17.02
CA SER A 130 -16.80 19.14 -18.12
C SER A 130 -16.73 17.62 -18.13
N VAL A 131 -17.89 16.98 -18.21
CA VAL A 131 -18.05 15.51 -18.26
C VAL A 131 -17.37 14.90 -19.51
N LEU A 132 -17.21 15.69 -20.57
CA LEU A 132 -16.55 15.28 -21.82
C LEU A 132 -15.04 15.55 -21.80
N CYS A 133 -14.52 16.20 -20.76
CA CYS A 133 -13.11 16.54 -20.67
C CYS A 133 -12.27 15.31 -20.31
N GLN A 134 -11.58 14.77 -21.30
CA GLN A 134 -10.59 13.71 -21.11
C GLN A 134 -9.20 14.32 -21.07
N PHE A 135 -8.34 13.79 -20.19
CA PHE A 135 -6.94 14.20 -20.15
C PHE A 135 -6.30 13.98 -21.54
N PRO A 136 -5.63 15.00 -22.14
CA PRO A 136 -5.15 14.97 -23.52
C PRO A 136 -3.87 14.13 -23.67
N SER A 137 -3.90 12.88 -23.21
CA SER A 137 -2.76 11.96 -23.19
C SER A 137 -2.18 11.70 -24.59
N GLN A 138 -3.03 11.66 -25.61
CA GLN A 138 -2.61 11.43 -27.00
C GLN A 138 -1.96 12.67 -27.63
N GLN A 139 -2.49 13.86 -27.36
CA GLN A 139 -1.96 15.12 -27.85
C GLN A 139 -0.59 15.38 -27.21
N VAL A 140 -0.48 15.21 -25.89
CA VAL A 140 0.81 15.27 -25.18
C VAL A 140 1.79 14.24 -25.75
N ARG A 141 1.34 13.03 -26.11
CA ARG A 141 2.17 12.01 -26.76
C ARG A 141 2.70 12.43 -28.14
N LYS A 142 1.88 13.08 -28.98
CA LYS A 142 2.27 13.50 -30.34
C LYS A 142 3.36 14.57 -30.32
N VAL A 143 3.30 15.45 -29.33
CA VAL A 143 4.22 16.58 -29.21
C VAL A 143 5.56 16.14 -28.57
N LEU A 144 5.56 15.05 -27.78
CA LEU A 144 6.78 14.58 -27.12
C LEU A 144 7.73 13.85 -28.07
N PRO A 145 8.97 14.33 -28.27
CA PRO A 145 9.91 13.66 -29.15
C PRO A 145 10.36 12.30 -28.59
N VAL A 146 10.70 11.38 -29.49
CA VAL A 146 10.98 9.95 -29.21
C VAL A 146 12.05 9.76 -28.12
N ILE A 147 13.04 10.65 -28.02
CA ILE A 147 14.12 10.57 -27.02
C ILE A 147 13.62 10.74 -25.58
N TRP A 148 12.55 11.51 -25.36
CA TRP A 148 11.89 11.63 -24.05
C TRP A 148 10.79 10.58 -23.85
N ALA A 149 10.65 9.61 -24.78
CA ALA A 149 9.75 8.47 -24.64
C ALA A 149 10.25 7.40 -23.68
N GLU A 150 11.50 7.47 -23.20
CA GLU A 150 12.07 6.56 -22.19
C GLU A 150 11.91 7.03 -20.73
N THR A 151 11.56 8.29 -20.45
CA THR A 151 11.58 8.91 -19.09
C THR A 151 10.26 8.76 -18.30
N GLU A 152 10.16 9.33 -17.08
CA GLU A 152 8.94 9.38 -16.23
C GLU A 152 7.66 9.83 -16.98
N MET A 153 7.78 10.67 -18.02
CA MET A 153 6.68 11.04 -18.90
C MET A 153 6.05 9.85 -19.66
N LYS A 154 6.74 8.70 -19.81
CA LYS A 154 6.18 7.46 -20.39
C LYS A 154 5.17 6.82 -19.45
N LEU A 155 5.42 6.90 -18.14
CA LEU A 155 4.57 6.33 -17.11
C LEU A 155 3.24 7.08 -17.05
N THR A 156 3.26 8.42 -17.02
CA THR A 156 2.01 9.22 -17.08
C THR A 156 1.25 9.03 -18.39
N ARG A 157 1.94 8.88 -19.53
CA ARG A 157 1.32 8.55 -20.84
C ARG A 157 0.58 7.20 -20.84
N LYS A 158 1.13 6.16 -20.21
CA LYS A 158 0.47 4.86 -20.09
C LYS A 158 -0.66 4.88 -19.06
N ARG A 159 -0.45 5.56 -17.94
CA ARG A 159 -1.37 5.59 -16.79
C ARG A 159 -2.76 6.14 -17.15
N TYR A 160 -2.83 7.22 -17.93
CA TYR A 160 -4.10 7.90 -18.25
C TYR A 160 -4.64 7.65 -19.67
N ARG A 161 -4.14 6.63 -20.38
CA ARG A 161 -4.59 6.33 -21.77
C ARG A 161 -6.10 6.10 -21.86
N SER A 162 -6.66 5.45 -20.84
CA SER A 162 -8.10 5.15 -20.72
C SER A 162 -8.83 6.16 -19.81
N GLY A 163 -8.27 7.37 -19.68
CA GLY A 163 -8.75 8.40 -18.78
C GLY A 163 -8.55 8.05 -17.30
N ILE A 164 -9.06 8.91 -16.43
CA ILE A 164 -8.89 8.80 -14.97
C ILE A 164 -9.56 7.55 -14.39
N ARG A 165 -10.73 7.17 -14.91
CA ARG A 165 -11.44 5.94 -14.50
C ARG A 165 -10.63 4.69 -14.83
N GLY A 166 -10.06 4.64 -16.04
CA GLY A 166 -9.17 3.54 -16.44
C GLY A 166 -7.89 3.49 -15.61
N HIS A 167 -7.34 4.65 -15.26
CA HIS A 167 -6.18 4.73 -14.36
C HIS A 167 -6.50 4.18 -12.96
N MET A 168 -7.59 4.63 -12.35
CA MET A 168 -8.06 4.15 -11.05
C MET A 168 -8.22 2.63 -11.06
N LYS A 169 -8.88 2.08 -12.10
CA LYS A 169 -9.03 0.64 -12.27
C LYS A 169 -7.67 -0.05 -12.35
N ALA A 170 -6.76 0.42 -13.19
CA ALA A 170 -5.43 -0.18 -13.34
C ALA A 170 -4.66 -0.21 -12.01
N VAL A 171 -4.69 0.88 -11.24
CA VAL A 171 -4.03 0.95 -9.92
C VAL A 171 -4.61 -0.09 -8.95
N VAL A 172 -5.93 -0.18 -8.84
CA VAL A 172 -6.54 -1.14 -7.91
C VAL A 172 -6.29 -2.58 -8.37
N MET A 173 -6.39 -2.85 -9.68
CA MET A 173 -6.07 -4.17 -10.24
C MET A 173 -4.62 -4.57 -9.97
N ASP A 174 -3.67 -3.65 -10.09
CA ASP A 174 -2.27 -3.93 -9.81
C ASP A 174 -2.03 -4.20 -8.32
N LEU A 175 -2.72 -3.51 -7.41
CA LEU A 175 -2.69 -3.80 -5.98
C LEU A 175 -3.21 -5.22 -5.67
N LEU A 176 -4.32 -5.62 -6.30
CA LEU A 176 -4.88 -6.97 -6.13
C LEU A 176 -3.93 -8.04 -6.68
N ARG A 177 -3.29 -7.80 -7.83
CA ARG A 177 -2.27 -8.71 -8.40
C ARG A 177 -1.04 -8.81 -7.51
N GLN A 178 -0.57 -7.71 -6.92
CA GLN A 178 0.56 -7.73 -5.98
C GLN A 178 0.22 -8.53 -4.72
N TYR A 179 -1.00 -8.40 -4.21
CA TYR A 179 -1.49 -9.22 -3.11
C TYR A 179 -1.47 -10.70 -3.48
N LEU A 180 -2.12 -11.08 -4.60
CA LEU A 180 -2.15 -12.47 -5.10
C LEU A 180 -0.75 -13.05 -5.29
N ARG A 181 0.15 -12.28 -5.93
CA ARG A 181 1.53 -12.70 -6.18
C ARG A 181 2.26 -13.15 -4.90
N VAL A 182 2.00 -12.47 -3.78
CA VAL A 182 2.58 -12.85 -2.48
C VAL A 182 1.85 -14.06 -1.91
N GLU A 183 0.51 -13.99 -1.79
CA GLU A 183 -0.23 -15.00 -1.05
C GLU A 183 -0.31 -16.37 -1.74
N THR A 184 -0.16 -16.43 -3.07
CA THR A 184 -0.06 -17.70 -3.81
C THR A 184 1.18 -18.50 -3.44
N GLN A 185 2.27 -17.83 -3.01
CA GLN A 185 3.49 -18.51 -2.56
C GLN A 185 3.31 -19.29 -1.26
N PHE A 186 2.30 -18.93 -0.46
CA PHE A 186 2.05 -19.53 0.86
C PHE A 186 0.83 -20.48 0.87
N GLN A 187 0.43 -21.00 -0.29
CA GLN A 187 -0.71 -21.93 -0.44
C GLN A 187 -0.32 -23.42 -0.30
N HIS A 188 0.91 -23.79 -0.65
CA HIS A 188 1.28 -25.19 -0.92
C HIS A 188 1.86 -25.92 0.30
N GLY A 189 1.02 -26.13 1.32
CA GLY A 189 1.35 -26.90 2.51
C GLY A 189 1.74 -26.03 3.71
N HIS A 190 2.54 -26.60 4.62
CA HIS A 190 2.96 -25.88 5.83
C HIS A 190 3.89 -24.70 5.51
N TYR A 191 3.80 -23.66 6.33
CA TYR A 191 4.57 -22.41 6.19
C TYR A 191 6.06 -22.64 5.93
N ASP A 192 6.71 -23.53 6.70
CA ASP A 192 8.14 -23.83 6.56
C ASP A 192 8.50 -24.37 5.17
N LYS A 193 7.62 -25.18 4.57
CA LYS A 193 7.80 -25.72 3.21
C LYS A 193 7.70 -24.61 2.17
N CYS A 194 6.73 -23.71 2.32
CA CYS A 194 6.57 -22.55 1.44
C CYS A 194 7.78 -21.60 1.51
N VAL A 195 8.29 -21.33 2.73
CA VAL A 195 9.51 -20.52 2.92
C VAL A 195 10.73 -21.18 2.29
N PHE A 196 10.87 -22.50 2.44
CA PHE A 196 11.96 -23.23 1.79
C PHE A 196 11.89 -23.14 0.26
N ALA A 197 10.71 -23.39 -0.32
CA ALA A 197 10.50 -23.28 -1.77
C ALA A 197 10.81 -21.85 -2.28
N LEU A 198 10.31 -20.84 -1.58
CA LEU A 198 10.55 -19.43 -1.91
C LEU A 198 12.05 -19.07 -1.87
N ARG A 199 12.78 -19.62 -0.89
CA ARG A 199 14.24 -19.46 -0.79
C ARG A 199 14.97 -20.16 -1.95
N GLU A 200 14.53 -21.34 -2.34
CA GLU A 200 15.13 -22.08 -3.45
C GLU A 200 14.90 -21.40 -4.82
N GLU A 201 13.76 -20.74 -5.00
CA GLU A 201 13.46 -19.94 -6.20
C GLU A 201 14.26 -18.63 -6.28
N ASN A 202 14.63 -18.05 -5.12
CA ASN A 202 15.25 -16.73 -5.02
C ASN A 202 16.66 -16.77 -4.39
N LYS A 203 17.46 -17.80 -4.70
CA LYS A 203 18.81 -18.00 -4.11
C LYS A 203 19.76 -16.81 -4.24
N SER A 204 19.63 -16.04 -5.32
CA SER A 204 20.46 -14.88 -5.60
C SER A 204 19.98 -13.60 -4.92
N ASP A 205 18.72 -13.53 -4.45
CA ASP A 205 18.14 -12.35 -3.83
C ASP A 205 17.28 -12.68 -2.60
N MET A 206 17.97 -12.78 -1.46
CA MET A 206 17.32 -13.03 -0.16
C MET A 206 16.49 -11.85 0.33
N ASN A 207 16.68 -10.64 -0.18
CA ASN A 207 15.84 -9.50 0.19
C ASN A 207 14.42 -9.67 -0.34
N THR A 208 14.28 -10.22 -1.54
CA THR A 208 12.98 -10.59 -2.08
C THR A 208 12.28 -11.60 -1.17
N VAL A 209 12.96 -12.66 -0.73
CA VAL A 209 12.39 -13.65 0.22
C VAL A 209 11.89 -12.98 1.50
N LEU A 210 12.69 -12.09 2.10
CA LEU A 210 12.30 -11.33 3.29
C LEU A 210 11.06 -10.47 3.05
N ASN A 211 11.00 -9.76 1.93
CA ASN A 211 9.86 -8.91 1.58
C ASN A 211 8.56 -9.71 1.46
N TYR A 212 8.62 -10.91 0.86
CA TYR A 212 7.47 -11.82 0.78
C TYR A 212 7.03 -12.30 2.17
N ILE A 213 7.97 -12.71 3.03
CA ILE A 213 7.68 -13.16 4.40
C ILE A 213 7.05 -12.04 5.23
N PHE A 214 7.64 -10.84 5.23
CA PHE A 214 7.10 -9.70 5.98
C PHE A 214 5.72 -9.28 5.47
N SER A 215 5.50 -9.34 4.15
CA SER A 215 4.20 -9.07 3.55
C SER A 215 3.15 -10.09 3.98
N HIS A 216 3.46 -11.38 3.95
CA HIS A 216 2.56 -12.45 4.40
C HIS A 216 2.26 -12.38 5.91
N ALA A 217 3.23 -11.99 6.74
CA ALA A 217 3.03 -11.82 8.18
C ALA A 217 1.97 -10.75 8.53
N GLN A 218 1.62 -9.87 7.60
CA GLN A 218 0.56 -8.87 7.76
C GLN A 218 -0.71 -9.20 6.95
N VAL A 219 -0.91 -10.45 6.55
CA VAL A 219 -2.05 -10.89 5.70
C VAL A 219 -3.41 -10.45 6.25
N THR A 220 -3.62 -10.50 7.57
CA THR A 220 -4.90 -10.07 8.18
C THR A 220 -5.24 -8.61 7.87
N LYS A 221 -4.25 -7.70 7.90
CA LYS A 221 -4.44 -6.28 7.57
C LYS A 221 -4.63 -6.09 6.07
N LYS A 222 -3.91 -6.89 5.27
CA LYS A 222 -4.02 -6.88 3.80
C LYS A 222 -5.38 -7.39 3.33
N ASN A 223 -5.96 -8.39 3.97
CA ASN A 223 -7.31 -8.90 3.69
C ASN A 223 -8.33 -7.78 3.83
N LEU A 224 -8.28 -7.04 4.94
CA LEU A 224 -9.16 -5.88 5.15
C LEU A 224 -9.00 -4.83 4.04
N LEU A 225 -7.75 -4.52 3.65
CA LEU A 225 -7.47 -3.59 2.55
C LEU A 225 -8.08 -4.08 1.24
N VAL A 226 -7.86 -5.36 0.88
CA VAL A 226 -8.34 -5.97 -0.35
C VAL A 226 -9.86 -5.98 -0.40
N THR A 227 -10.54 -6.39 0.68
CA THR A 227 -12.00 -6.34 0.79
C THR A 227 -12.52 -4.92 0.56
N MET A 228 -11.93 -3.93 1.23
CA MET A 228 -12.34 -2.54 1.08
C MET A 228 -12.13 -2.00 -0.34
N LEU A 229 -11.05 -2.40 -1.01
CA LEU A 229 -10.80 -2.03 -2.41
C LEU A 229 -11.82 -2.65 -3.36
N ILE A 230 -12.15 -3.93 -3.15
CA ILE A 230 -13.18 -4.64 -3.92
C ILE A 230 -14.55 -3.99 -3.72
N ASP A 231 -14.93 -3.67 -2.48
CA ASP A 231 -16.18 -2.96 -2.17
C ASP A 231 -16.32 -1.64 -2.91
N GLN A 232 -15.24 -0.84 -2.95
CA GLN A 232 -15.23 0.45 -3.63
C GLN A 232 -15.30 0.34 -5.15
N LEU A 233 -14.89 -0.79 -5.72
CA LEU A 233 -15.00 -1.10 -7.15
C LEU A 233 -16.38 -1.66 -7.49
N CYS A 234 -16.81 -2.72 -6.79
CA CYS A 234 -18.04 -3.46 -7.08
C CYS A 234 -19.31 -2.67 -6.72
N GLY A 235 -19.28 -1.86 -5.65
CA GLY A 235 -20.48 -1.13 -5.19
C GLY A 235 -20.93 0.02 -6.09
N ARG A 236 -20.20 0.34 -7.18
CA ARG A 236 -20.45 1.56 -7.99
C ARG A 236 -20.40 1.38 -9.50
N ASP A 237 -19.86 0.29 -10.02
CA ASP A 237 -19.76 0.08 -11.48
C ASP A 237 -20.14 -1.37 -11.84
N PRO A 238 -21.36 -1.61 -12.37
CA PRO A 238 -21.82 -2.94 -12.77
C PRO A 238 -21.12 -3.44 -14.05
N THR A 239 -20.29 -2.63 -14.72
CA THR A 239 -19.51 -3.03 -15.90
C THR A 239 -18.16 -3.67 -15.52
N LEU A 240 -18.18 -4.46 -14.44
CA LEU A 240 -17.04 -5.26 -13.95
C LEU A 240 -16.44 -6.08 -15.10
N THR A 241 -15.32 -5.62 -15.61
CA THR A 241 -14.64 -6.22 -16.77
C THR A 241 -14.11 -7.61 -16.45
N ASP A 242 -14.04 -8.48 -17.46
CA ASP A 242 -13.48 -9.85 -17.41
C ASP A 242 -12.16 -9.98 -16.63
N GLU A 243 -11.27 -8.98 -16.72
CA GLU A 243 -10.01 -8.98 -15.97
C GLU A 243 -10.19 -9.00 -14.44
N LEU A 244 -11.19 -8.28 -13.92
CA LEU A 244 -11.47 -8.24 -12.49
C LEU A 244 -12.13 -9.54 -12.03
N ILE A 245 -12.95 -10.14 -12.88
CA ILE A 245 -13.52 -11.48 -12.63
C ILE A 245 -12.40 -12.50 -12.48
N ASN A 246 -11.42 -12.53 -13.39
CA ASN A 246 -10.27 -13.45 -13.28
C ASN A 246 -9.51 -13.28 -11.96
N ILE A 247 -9.21 -12.04 -11.54
CA ILE A 247 -8.55 -11.77 -10.26
C ILE A 247 -9.40 -12.24 -9.08
N LEU A 248 -10.70 -11.97 -9.09
CA LEU A 248 -11.61 -12.40 -8.04
C LEU A 248 -11.70 -13.93 -7.96
N THR A 249 -11.67 -14.62 -9.10
CA THR A 249 -11.62 -16.08 -9.17
C THR A 249 -10.31 -16.63 -8.61
N GLU A 250 -9.17 -15.99 -8.84
CA GLU A 250 -7.91 -16.40 -8.20
C GLU A 250 -7.92 -16.13 -6.69
N LEU A 251 -8.53 -15.03 -6.25
CA LEU A 251 -8.65 -14.69 -4.82
C LEU A 251 -9.47 -15.72 -4.04
N THR A 252 -10.52 -16.29 -4.64
CA THR A 252 -11.36 -17.30 -3.97
C THR A 252 -10.66 -18.64 -3.77
N GLN A 253 -9.60 -18.89 -4.53
CA GLN A 253 -8.79 -20.09 -4.41
C GLN A 253 -7.78 -20.02 -3.25
N LEU A 254 -7.60 -18.86 -2.61
CA LEU A 254 -6.67 -18.70 -1.50
C LEU A 254 -7.23 -19.29 -0.19
N THR A 255 -6.45 -20.13 0.48
CA THR A 255 -6.80 -20.79 1.74
C THR A 255 -6.90 -19.84 2.94
N TRP A 256 -6.16 -18.72 2.91
CA TRP A 256 -6.11 -17.71 3.98
C TRP A 256 -7.14 -16.57 3.77
N TRP A 257 -8.00 -16.70 2.77
CA TRP A 257 -9.10 -15.78 2.55
C TRP A 257 -10.21 -16.07 3.57
N PRO A 258 -10.76 -15.04 4.28
CA PRO A 258 -11.79 -15.29 5.29
C PRO A 258 -13.00 -16.00 4.67
N ASP A 259 -13.43 -17.12 5.25
CA ASP A 259 -14.61 -17.88 4.81
C ASP A 259 -15.88 -17.00 4.78
N ASP A 260 -15.98 -16.04 5.70
CA ASP A 260 -17.09 -15.07 5.81
C ASP A 260 -17.21 -14.12 4.60
N LEU A 261 -16.15 -14.03 3.79
CA LEU A 261 -16.05 -13.18 2.59
C LEU A 261 -16.02 -13.97 1.29
N LYS A 262 -16.25 -15.29 1.33
CA LYS A 262 -16.44 -16.14 0.15
C LYS A 262 -17.75 -15.78 -0.55
N LEU A 263 -17.71 -14.70 -1.35
CA LEU A 263 -18.53 -14.31 -2.51
C LEU A 263 -20.06 -14.56 -2.55
N GLY A 264 -20.73 -15.17 -1.56
CA GLY A 264 -22.17 -15.40 -1.58
C GLY A 264 -23.01 -14.11 -1.63
N GLN A 265 -22.39 -12.96 -1.32
CA GLN A 265 -22.99 -11.63 -1.49
C GLN A 265 -22.67 -10.97 -2.84
N TYR A 266 -21.59 -11.34 -3.54
CA TYR A 266 -21.22 -10.75 -4.84
C TYR A 266 -21.61 -11.65 -6.04
N GLU A 267 -21.70 -12.96 -5.87
CA GLU A 267 -22.25 -13.89 -6.89
C GLU A 267 -23.70 -13.53 -7.23
N LYS A 268 -24.52 -13.17 -6.23
CA LYS A 268 -25.90 -12.71 -6.43
C LYS A 268 -26.02 -11.41 -7.23
N ASN A 269 -25.00 -10.56 -7.22
CA ASN A 269 -25.01 -9.30 -7.98
C ASN A 269 -24.52 -9.48 -9.42
N ILE A 270 -23.82 -10.58 -9.71
CA ILE A 270 -23.33 -10.93 -11.05
C ILE A 270 -24.39 -11.74 -11.83
N SER A 271 -25.26 -12.49 -11.14
CA SER A 271 -26.25 -13.37 -11.78
C SER A 271 -27.51 -12.67 -12.34
N TRP A 272 -27.64 -11.34 -12.27
CA TRP A 272 -28.85 -10.61 -12.71
C TRP A 272 -28.67 -9.74 -13.96
N SER A 273 -27.51 -9.74 -14.62
CA SER A 273 -27.31 -8.98 -15.87
C SER A 273 -27.24 -9.83 -17.15
N GLY A 274 -27.50 -11.15 -17.05
CA GLY A 274 -27.34 -12.09 -18.17
C GLY A 274 -28.64 -12.76 -18.66
N ALA A 275 -29.81 -12.40 -18.13
CA ALA A 275 -31.08 -13.05 -18.51
C ALA A 275 -32.17 -12.02 -18.81
N SER A 276 -32.00 -11.28 -19.90
CA SER A 276 -33.09 -10.57 -20.55
C SER A 276 -32.74 -10.27 -22.00
N HIS A 277 -32.78 -11.31 -22.85
CA HIS A 277 -33.26 -11.27 -24.24
C HIS A 277 -32.96 -12.60 -24.94
N GLU A 278 -34.00 -13.42 -25.12
CA GLU A 278 -34.17 -14.63 -25.96
C GLU A 278 -35.13 -15.54 -25.16
N GLU A 279 -36.33 -15.93 -25.58
CA GLU A 279 -37.12 -15.84 -26.79
C GLU A 279 -38.61 -15.90 -26.37
N ILE A 280 -39.48 -15.73 -27.37
CA ILE A 280 -40.95 -15.76 -27.43
C ILE A 280 -41.60 -16.86 -26.58
#